data_AF-A0A763CF57-F1
#
_entry.id   AF-A0A763CF57-F1
#
_cell.length_a   1.000
_cell.length_b   1.000
_cell.length_c   1.000
_cell.angle_alpha   90.00
_cell.angle_beta   90.00
_cell.angle_gamma   90.00
#
_symmetry.space_group_name_H-M   'P 1'
#
loop_
_entity.id
_entity.type
_entity.pdbx_description
1 polymer ?
#
loop_
_entity_poly.entity_id
_entity_poly.type
_entity_poly.pdbx_seq_one_letter_code
_entity_poly.pdbx_strand_id
1 'polypeptide(L)' 'MTECMRGKVKFAVKWYGYCNEQYPEGYAVHRDELFTELTDLGIKAANKDMEEDFDEISILLDRLEEGEELDLSSLPEIAV' A
#
# COMPACT_ATOMS: atom_id res chain seq x y z
N MET A 1 9.92 -1.16 8.08
CA MET A 1 9.91 -0.27 6.90
C MET A 1 10.43 1.13 7.21
N THR A 2 11.20 1.73 6.29
CA THR A 2 11.73 3.10 6.38
C THR A 2 10.64 4.18 6.47
N GLU A 3 10.96 5.31 7.11
CA GLU A 3 10.00 6.43 7.26
C GLU A 3 9.50 6.97 5.91
N CYS A 4 10.39 7.06 4.92
CA CYS A 4 10.02 7.56 3.59
C CYS A 4 9.07 6.60 2.88
N MET A 5 9.35 5.30 2.90
CA MET A 5 8.49 4.30 2.27
C MET A 5 7.13 4.23 2.97
N ARG A 6 7.14 4.25 4.29
CA ARG A 6 5.92 4.34 5.12
C ARG A 6 5.07 5.56 4.78
N GLY A 7 5.70 6.72 4.56
CA GLY A 7 5.00 7.93 4.13
C GLY A 7 4.26 7.75 2.81
N LYS A 8 4.89 7.08 1.83
CA LYS A 8 4.30 6.79 0.52
C LYS A 8 3.14 5.80 0.61
N VAL A 9 3.32 4.70 1.33
CA VAL A 9 2.25 3.71 1.58
C VAL A 9 1.06 4.37 2.28
N LYS A 10 1.31 5.17 3.34
CA LYS A 10 0.25 5.92 4.03
C LYS A 10 -0.51 6.87 3.10
N PHE A 11 0.19 7.55 2.18
CA PHE A 11 -0.44 8.43 1.22
C PHE A 11 -1.32 7.64 0.25
N ALA A 12 -0.81 6.54 -0.32
CA ALA A 12 -1.55 5.69 -1.25
C ALA A 12 -2.84 5.14 -0.62
N VAL A 13 -2.77 4.63 0.62
CA VAL A 13 -3.94 4.12 1.35
C VAL A 13 -4.95 5.24 1.68
N LYS A 14 -4.49 6.44 2.06
CA LYS A 14 -5.39 7.59 2.27
C LYS A 14 -6.08 8.02 0.98
N TRP A 15 -5.34 8.04 -0.12
CA TRP A 15 -5.87 8.41 -1.42
C TRP A 15 -6.93 7.41 -1.88
N TYR A 16 -6.65 6.12 -1.74
CA TYR A 16 -7.61 5.04 -1.97
C TYR A 16 -8.90 5.23 -1.16
N GLY A 17 -8.78 5.45 0.16
CA GLY A 17 -9.93 5.70 1.03
C GLY A 17 -10.75 6.93 0.62
N TYR A 18 -10.06 8.03 0.27
CA TYR A 18 -10.71 9.25 -0.23
C TYR A 18 -11.46 9.01 -1.55
N CYS A 19 -10.84 8.34 -2.52
CA CYS A 19 -11.47 8.03 -3.80
C CYS A 19 -12.72 7.15 -3.62
N ASN A 20 -12.66 6.15 -2.75
CA ASN A 20 -13.81 5.30 -2.45
C ASN A 20 -14.94 6.03 -1.73
N GLU A 21 -14.62 7.02 -0.89
CA GLU A 21 -15.64 7.86 -0.24
C GLU A 21 -16.32 8.82 -1.23
N GLN A 22 -15.55 9.43 -2.13
CA GLN A 22 -16.07 10.42 -3.07
C GLN A 22 -16.71 9.82 -4.33
N TYR A 23 -16.22 8.67 -4.79
CA TYR A 23 -16.59 8.03 -6.05
C TYR A 23 -16.76 6.50 -5.89
N PRO A 24 -17.70 6.04 -5.06
CA PRO A 24 -17.83 4.61 -4.71
C PRO A 24 -18.07 3.69 -5.92
N GLU A 25 -18.64 4.19 -7.02
CA GLU A 25 -18.80 3.45 -8.28
C GLU A 25 -17.47 3.06 -8.94
N GLY A 26 -16.39 3.76 -8.60
CA GLY A 26 -15.03 3.52 -9.09
C GLY A 26 -14.23 2.53 -8.24
N TYR A 27 -14.82 1.91 -7.22
CA TYR A 27 -14.12 1.07 -6.24
C TYR A 27 -13.12 0.07 -6.86
N ALA A 28 -13.54 -0.69 -7.87
CA ALA A 28 -12.66 -1.68 -8.51
C ALA A 28 -11.44 -1.02 -9.17
N VAL A 29 -11.63 0.15 -9.80
CA VAL A 29 -10.55 0.92 -10.42
C VAL A 29 -9.60 1.47 -9.36
N HIS A 30 -10.12 2.06 -8.28
CA HIS A 30 -9.28 2.61 -7.21
C HIS A 30 -8.46 1.52 -6.50
N ARG A 31 -9.02 0.31 -6.41
CA ARG A 31 -8.32 -0.85 -5.86
C ARG A 31 -7.16 -1.29 -6.76
N ASP A 32 -7.37 -1.33 -8.07
CA ASP A 32 -6.32 -1.62 -9.05
C ASP A 32 -5.23 -0.54 -9.05
N GLU A 33 -5.61 0.73 -8.86
CA GLU A 33 -4.67 1.85 -8.69
C GLU A 33 -3.82 1.69 -7.42
N LEU A 34 -4.43 1.33 -6.28
CA LEU A 34 -3.70 1.04 -5.05
C LEU A 34 -2.73 -0.14 -5.23
N PHE A 35 -3.18 -1.21 -5.86
CA PHE A 35 -2.35 -2.38 -6.16
C PHE A 35 -1.13 -2.00 -7.02
N THR A 36 -1.34 -1.18 -8.04
CA THR A 36 -0.29 -0.69 -8.93
C THR A 36 0.73 0.17 -8.18
N GLU A 37 0.27 1.09 -7.33
CA GLU A 37 1.15 1.95 -6.54
C GLU A 37 2.00 1.14 -5.56
N LEU A 38 1.39 0.18 -4.84
CA LEU A 38 2.13 -0.70 -3.92
C LEU A 38 3.14 -1.58 -4.68
N THR A 39 2.78 -2.10 -5.84
CA THR A 39 3.70 -2.88 -6.69
C THR A 39 4.92 -2.05 -7.11
N ASP A 40 4.72 -0.80 -7.54
CA ASP A 40 5.82 0.09 -7.91
C ASP A 40 6.73 0.44 -6.71
N LEU A 41 6.14 0.62 -5.52
CA LEU A 41 6.91 0.79 -4.28
C LEU A 41 7.73 -0.48 -3.94
N GLY A 42 7.15 -1.66 -4.10
CA GLY A 42 7.85 -2.94 -3.90
C GLY A 42 9.03 -3.11 -4.85
N ILE A 43 8.83 -2.83 -6.15
CA ILE A 43 9.92 -2.84 -7.15
C ILE A 43 11.02 -1.85 -6.77
N LYS A 44 10.66 -0.66 -6.30
CA LYS A 44 11.63 0.35 -5.83
C LYS A 44 12.40 -0.11 -4.60
N ALA A 45 11.76 -0.82 -3.67
CA ALA A 45 12.40 -1.40 -2.49
C ALA A 45 13.42 -2.48 -2.90
N ALA A 46 12.99 -3.42 -3.75
CA ALA A 46 13.85 -4.49 -4.28
C ALA A 46 15.07 -3.94 -5.02
N ASN A 47 14.88 -2.95 -5.91
CA ASN A 47 15.98 -2.31 -6.65
C ASN A 47 17.00 -1.56 -5.78
N LYS A 48 16.66 -1.30 -4.51
CA LYS A 48 17.51 -0.58 -3.56
C LYS A 48 18.00 -1.48 -2.42
N ASP A 49 17.81 -2.79 -2.54
CA ASP A 49 18.15 -3.78 -1.51
C ASP A 49 17.51 -3.45 -0.14
N MET A 50 16.28 -2.91 -0.16
CA MET A 50 15.51 -2.58 1.04
C MET A 50 14.61 -3.75 1.43
N GLU A 51 15.20 -4.85 1.90
CA GLU A 51 14.52 -6.13 2.16
C GLU A 51 13.30 -5.99 3.09
N GLU A 52 13.44 -5.27 4.20
CA GLU A 52 12.34 -5.03 5.14
C GLU A 52 11.17 -4.23 4.51
N ASP A 53 11.47 -3.24 3.67
CA ASP A 53 10.42 -2.47 2.97
C ASP A 53 9.72 -3.35 1.94
N PHE A 54 10.48 -4.19 1.22
CA PHE A 54 9.94 -5.11 0.23
C PHE A 54 9.02 -6.16 0.86
N ASP A 55 9.43 -6.77 1.97
CA ASP A 55 8.64 -7.78 2.68
C ASP A 55 7.33 -7.18 3.22
N GLU A 56 7.40 -6.01 3.86
CA GLU A 56 6.19 -5.34 4.36
C GLU A 56 5.23 -4.93 3.24
N ILE A 57 5.73 -4.47 2.09
CA ILE A 57 4.89 -4.15 0.94
C ILE A 57 4.28 -5.42 0.33
N SER A 58 5.04 -6.52 0.26
CA SER A 58 4.56 -7.80 -0.25
C SER A 58 3.38 -8.32 0.59
N ILE A 59 3.46 -8.22 1.91
CA ILE A 59 2.35 -8.56 2.82
C ILE A 59 1.09 -7.71 2.51
N LEU A 60 1.25 -6.41 2.22
CA LEU A 60 0.11 -5.56 1.87
C LEU A 60 -0.50 -5.95 0.52
N LEU A 61 0.32 -6.34 -0.45
CA LEU A 61 -0.14 -6.84 -1.75
C LEU A 61 -0.89 -8.17 -1.59
N ASP A 62 -0.36 -9.11 -0.82
CA ASP A 62 -1.00 -10.42 -0.55
C ASP A 62 -2.40 -10.22 0.05
N ARG A 63 -2.53 -9.31 1.04
CA ARG A 63 -3.83 -8.97 1.64
C ARG A 63 -4.82 -8.39 0.62
N LEU A 64 -4.33 -7.56 -0.31
CA LEU A 64 -5.15 -7.10 -1.44
C LEU A 64 -5.46 -8.25 -2.42
N GLU A 65 -4.61 -9.23 -2.62
CA GLU A 65 -4.98 -10.39 -3.46
C GLU A 65 -6.06 -11.25 -2.80
N GLU A 66 -6.04 -11.36 -1.48
CA GLU A 66 -7.02 -12.11 -0.68
C GLU A 66 -8.39 -11.41 -0.54
N GLY A 67 -8.51 -10.17 -1.03
CA GLY A 67 -9.75 -9.40 -0.98
C GLY A 67 -9.88 -8.52 0.26
N GLU A 68 -8.84 -8.38 1.07
CA GLU A 68 -8.88 -7.47 2.22
C GLU A 68 -8.94 -6.00 1.79
N GLU A 69 -9.51 -5.18 2.66
CA GLU A 69 -9.44 -3.72 2.58
C GLU A 69 -8.25 -3.22 3.35
N LEU A 70 -7.46 -2.35 2.73
CA LEU A 70 -6.37 -1.66 3.41
C LEU A 70 -6.84 -0.30 3.92
N ASP A 71 -6.60 -0.07 5.20
CA ASP A 71 -6.74 1.23 5.85
C ASP A 71 -5.47 1.60 6.64
N LEU A 72 -5.49 2.74 7.33
CA LEU A 72 -4.33 3.17 8.11
C LEU A 72 -4.02 2.26 9.31
N SER A 73 -5.01 1.53 9.83
CA SER A 73 -4.82 0.57 10.92
C SER A 73 -4.21 -0.75 10.43
N SER A 74 -4.34 -1.02 9.14
CA SER A 74 -3.76 -2.18 8.46
C SER A 74 -2.25 -2.05 8.22
N LEU A 75 -1.66 -0.87 8.46
CA LEU A 75 -0.24 -0.64 8.17
C LEU A 75 0.64 -1.07 9.35
N PRO A 76 1.78 -1.74 9.09
CA PRO A 76 2.70 -2.17 10.14
C PRO A 76 3.17 -0.99 11.00
N GLU A 77 3.27 -1.17 12.31
CA GLU A 77 3.80 -0.16 13.24
C GLU A 77 5.31 0.03 13.06
N ILE A 78 5.89 1.16 13.50
CA ILE A 78 7.35 1.34 13.46
C ILE A 78 7.91 0.46 14.58
N ALA A 79 8.74 -0.53 14.26
CA ALA A 79 9.67 -1.06 15.24
C ALA A 79 10.71 0.04 15.51
N VAL A 80 10.61 0.67 16.70
CA VAL A 80 11.55 1.71 17.16
C VAL A 80 12.91 1.11 17.45
#